data_AF-A0A8T3VIH0-F1
#
_entry.id   AF-A0A8T3VIH0-F1
#
_cell.length_a   1.000
_cell.length_b   1.000
_cell.length_c   1.000
_cell.angle_alpha   90.00
_cell.angle_beta   90.00
_cell.angle_gamma   90.00
#
_symmetry.space_group_name_H-M   'P 1'
#
loop_
_entity.id
_entity.type
_entity.pdbx_description
1 polymer ?
#
loop_
_entity_poly.entity_id
_entity_poly.type
_entity_poly.pdbx_seq_one_letter_code
_entity_poly.pdbx_strand_id
1 'polypeptide(L)'
;MDEINSEMIKKTRNLIKNNLAQEDSKENRFYKESNENHLGEEFEKYIERSEFNRDADRILYSKAFRRLEHKAQVYSNKRGDHYRTRLTHTLEVTQIARSISRNLGLNEQLTEAIALGHDIGHTPFGHAGEEILDDIMRGKDDLDGKLEFNIDYGGFKHNFNCLKILEIIEKRETRTGLNLTWQTLDGILKHTHVIKGDKKWDLTRFVRDISNYKNIIEYDYFDEKSKPSHEHSLTLEGQVVNISDEIAQKEHDLDDSLIDGKLFKLDDMFNEIMKIMEEVSKETSSENTGYELFCLLKKKVYELYSTTKNHKKWKELISVIISYFIIDVTENTIQKINEYDDLDNIIYFDEKNNKYIKEEIVDFSQTGSKVNEKIDEYIEQGIIFSFNVSRFDGKGKYILRQLFKAYYENPRQMPEKELIILIKRIKETIKKYPQLRKKYDDIAYDFDELFSINEYNVYSTKLNPVLNILKFKNREKLRHTLNSNENFSEFLKNIMDIIGLNIEEKIKHDFEINEIVDEFYEHLFNYCNTRSIEEINSISNMEHRNFLLFSKGWNELHYEYISTICDYISEMTDNYAIKEYHELYIE
;
A
#
# COMPACT_ATOMS: atom_id res chain seq x y z
N MET A 1 39.03 -7.37 -14.17
CA MET A 1 37.86 -7.48 -15.05
C MET A 1 38.38 -7.64 -16.46
N ASP A 2 38.39 -8.88 -16.94
CA ASP A 2 38.97 -9.28 -18.22
C ASP A 2 38.08 -8.85 -19.42
N GLU A 3 38.67 -8.74 -20.61
CA GLU A 3 37.98 -8.34 -21.86
C GLU A 3 36.73 -9.20 -22.16
N ILE A 4 36.78 -10.50 -21.83
CA ILE A 4 35.68 -11.46 -22.00
C ILE A 4 34.44 -11.05 -21.17
N ASN A 5 34.66 -10.59 -19.94
CA ASN A 5 33.56 -10.16 -19.06
C ASN A 5 32.96 -8.84 -19.55
N SER A 6 33.77 -7.94 -20.12
CA SER A 6 33.29 -6.71 -20.74
C SER A 6 32.45 -6.94 -22.00
N GLU A 7 32.79 -7.93 -22.82
CA GLU A 7 32.04 -8.26 -24.04
C GLU A 7 30.70 -8.93 -23.72
N MET A 8 30.70 -9.83 -22.74
CA MET A 8 29.49 -10.46 -22.21
C MET A 8 28.51 -9.41 -21.67
N ILE A 9 28.96 -8.50 -20.79
CA ILE A 9 28.12 -7.42 -20.25
C ILE A 9 27.51 -6.56 -21.37
N LYS A 10 28.29 -6.21 -22.40
CA LYS A 10 27.77 -5.43 -23.54
C LYS A 10 26.71 -6.19 -24.32
N LYS A 11 26.90 -7.50 -24.54
CA LYS A 11 25.93 -8.35 -25.22
C LYS A 11 24.62 -8.42 -24.44
N THR A 12 24.68 -8.68 -23.14
CA THR A 12 23.48 -8.77 -22.28
C THR A 12 22.74 -7.44 -22.20
N ARG A 13 23.45 -6.32 -22.05
CA ARG A 13 22.82 -4.98 -22.04
C ARG A 13 22.09 -4.67 -23.34
N ASN A 14 22.66 -5.07 -24.49
CA ASN A 14 21.98 -4.90 -25.78
C ASN A 14 20.74 -5.81 -25.88
N LEU A 15 20.81 -7.04 -25.35
CA LEU A 15 19.65 -7.94 -25.29
C LEU A 15 18.53 -7.32 -24.46
N ILE A 16 18.84 -6.86 -23.25
CA ILE A 16 17.91 -6.21 -22.32
C ILE A 16 17.28 -4.99 -23.01
N LYS A 17 18.11 -4.07 -23.49
CA LYS A 17 17.65 -2.82 -24.09
C LYS A 17 16.71 -3.02 -25.27
N ASN A 18 16.94 -4.05 -26.09
CA ASN A 18 16.18 -4.27 -27.31
C ASN A 18 14.94 -5.18 -27.12
N ASN A 19 14.84 -5.92 -26.01
CA ASN A 19 13.80 -6.95 -25.86
C ASN A 19 13.06 -6.95 -24.52
N LEU A 20 13.66 -6.41 -23.46
CA LEU A 20 13.15 -6.54 -22.08
C LEU A 20 12.86 -5.19 -21.41
N ALA A 21 13.66 -4.17 -21.71
CA ALA A 21 13.43 -2.81 -21.23
C ALA A 21 12.08 -2.29 -21.76
N GLN A 22 11.31 -1.65 -20.89
CA GLN A 22 9.97 -1.20 -21.29
C GLN A 22 10.03 -0.02 -22.25
N GLU A 23 9.21 -0.08 -23.29
CA GLU A 23 9.07 0.96 -24.27
C GLU A 23 7.96 1.95 -23.90
N ASP A 24 8.21 3.20 -24.25
CA ASP A 24 7.30 4.29 -23.95
C ASP A 24 6.16 4.38 -24.97
N SER A 25 4.92 4.46 -24.48
CA SER A 25 3.74 4.61 -25.32
C SER A 25 2.58 5.27 -24.59
N LYS A 26 1.90 6.20 -25.27
CA LYS A 26 0.64 6.80 -24.80
C LYS A 26 -0.44 5.76 -24.53
N GLU A 27 -0.36 4.63 -25.21
CA GLU A 27 -1.29 3.52 -25.06
C GLU A 27 -1.13 2.73 -23.76
N ASN A 28 -0.04 2.97 -23.01
CA ASN A 28 0.20 2.34 -21.72
C ASN A 28 -0.65 2.93 -20.58
N ARG A 29 -1.47 3.94 -20.86
CA ARG A 29 -2.38 4.55 -19.88
C ARG A 29 -3.75 3.88 -19.94
N PHE A 30 -4.28 3.51 -18.78
CA PHE A 30 -5.63 2.94 -18.68
C PHE A 30 -6.73 3.91 -19.13
N TYR A 31 -6.50 5.21 -18.93
CA TYR A 31 -7.49 6.22 -19.21
C TYR A 31 -7.01 7.16 -20.32
N LYS A 32 -7.82 7.24 -21.38
CA LYS A 32 -7.59 8.19 -22.48
C LYS A 32 -7.65 9.61 -21.93
N GLU A 33 -6.67 10.42 -22.28
CA GLU A 33 -6.69 11.85 -21.95
C GLU A 33 -7.76 12.53 -22.81
N SER A 34 -8.55 13.43 -22.21
CA SER A 34 -9.26 14.44 -22.99
C SER A 34 -8.22 15.29 -23.70
N ASN A 35 -8.51 15.77 -24.91
CA ASN A 35 -7.63 16.64 -25.72
C ASN A 35 -7.38 18.03 -25.08
N GLU A 36 -7.36 18.15 -23.77
CA GLU A 36 -7.06 19.38 -23.04
C GLU A 36 -5.54 19.56 -22.98
N ASN A 37 -4.99 19.92 -24.13
CA ASN A 37 -3.62 20.37 -24.27
C ASN A 37 -3.43 21.70 -23.53
N HIS A 38 -3.09 21.64 -22.25
CA HIS A 38 -2.81 22.83 -21.44
C HIS A 38 -1.68 23.72 -22.00
N LEU A 39 -0.78 23.14 -22.80
CA LEU A 39 0.30 23.86 -23.49
C LEU A 39 -0.02 24.16 -24.97
N GLY A 40 -1.08 23.59 -25.54
CA GLY A 40 -1.33 23.56 -26.99
C GLY A 40 -0.45 22.56 -27.75
N GLU A 41 -0.98 21.92 -28.79
CA GLU A 41 -0.25 20.95 -29.65
C GLU A 41 1.06 21.53 -30.21
N GLU A 42 1.11 22.85 -30.39
CA GLU A 42 2.27 23.55 -30.93
C GLU A 42 3.47 23.61 -29.99
N PHE A 43 3.30 23.51 -28.67
CA PHE A 43 4.42 23.50 -27.72
C PHE A 43 4.92 22.09 -27.42
N GLU A 44 4.03 21.08 -27.44
CA GLU A 44 4.39 19.68 -27.27
C GLU A 44 5.37 19.19 -28.33
N LYS A 45 5.25 19.68 -29.59
CA LYS A 45 6.19 19.30 -30.67
C LYS A 45 7.64 19.73 -30.44
N TYR A 46 7.89 20.66 -29.51
CA TYR A 46 9.23 21.16 -29.20
C TYR A 46 9.83 20.52 -27.93
N ILE A 47 9.05 19.72 -27.19
CA ILE A 47 9.50 19.05 -25.97
C ILE A 47 9.25 17.55 -26.13
N GLU A 48 10.30 16.81 -26.52
CA GLU A 48 10.29 15.35 -26.46
C GLU A 48 10.31 14.91 -24.99
N ARG A 49 9.13 14.56 -24.45
CA ARG A 49 8.97 14.03 -23.10
C ARG A 49 8.25 12.70 -23.17
N SER A 50 8.92 11.64 -22.71
CA SER A 50 8.33 10.29 -22.66
C SER A 50 7.14 10.22 -21.70
N GLU A 51 6.25 9.25 -21.86
CA GLU A 51 5.14 9.02 -20.92
C GLU A 51 5.63 8.63 -19.53
N PHE A 52 6.76 7.90 -19.44
CA PHE A 52 7.41 7.64 -18.15
C PHE A 52 7.99 8.91 -17.51
N ASN A 53 8.56 9.84 -18.28
CA ASN A 53 8.93 11.15 -17.73
C ASN A 53 7.69 11.90 -17.25
N ARG A 54 6.60 11.90 -18.03
CA ARG A 54 5.33 12.50 -17.60
C ARG A 54 4.84 11.90 -16.29
N ASP A 55 5.02 10.59 -16.07
CA ASP A 55 4.66 9.92 -14.82
C ASP A 55 5.50 10.42 -13.65
N ALA A 56 6.84 10.42 -13.79
CA ALA A 56 7.76 10.94 -12.78
C ALA A 56 7.41 12.39 -12.39
N ASP A 57 7.14 13.25 -13.37
CA ASP A 57 6.72 14.63 -13.13
C ASP A 57 5.37 14.71 -12.43
N ARG A 58 4.39 13.89 -12.83
CA ARG A 58 3.08 13.86 -12.18
C ARG A 58 3.19 13.54 -10.70
N ILE A 59 4.01 12.56 -10.37
CA ILE A 59 4.30 12.15 -8.98
C ILE A 59 5.03 13.28 -8.25
N LEU A 60 6.12 13.79 -8.80
CA LEU A 60 6.97 14.82 -8.18
C LEU A 60 6.17 16.09 -7.79
N TYR A 61 5.24 16.52 -8.65
CA TYR A 61 4.42 17.72 -8.39
C TYR A 61 3.15 17.46 -7.56
N SER A 62 2.89 16.22 -7.16
CA SER A 62 1.71 15.85 -6.36
C SER A 62 1.75 16.42 -4.94
N LYS A 63 0.59 16.51 -4.28
CA LYS A 63 0.55 16.88 -2.86
C LYS A 63 1.07 15.72 -2.01
N ALA A 64 0.77 14.47 -2.39
CA ALA A 64 1.24 13.27 -1.73
C ALA A 64 2.76 13.21 -1.63
N PHE A 65 3.48 13.43 -2.73
CA PHE A 65 4.94 13.43 -2.74
C PHE A 65 5.54 14.51 -1.82
N ARG A 66 4.99 15.74 -1.85
CA ARG A 66 5.44 16.81 -0.93
C ARG A 66 5.29 16.45 0.55
N ARG A 67 4.27 15.66 0.91
CA ARG A 67 4.06 15.26 2.31
C ARG A 67 5.11 14.29 2.84
N LEU A 68 5.85 13.61 1.96
CA LEU A 68 6.94 12.72 2.36
C LEU A 68 8.05 13.45 3.14
N GLU A 69 8.21 14.77 2.95
CA GLU A 69 9.14 15.62 3.72
C GLU A 69 8.83 15.61 5.23
N HIS A 70 7.59 15.31 5.61
CA HIS A 70 7.12 15.41 6.99
C HIS A 70 6.61 14.09 7.55
N LYS A 71 6.96 12.96 6.91
CA LYS A 71 6.74 11.61 7.41
C LYS A 71 8.06 11.00 7.83
N ALA A 72 8.11 10.44 9.04
CA ALA A 72 9.26 9.69 9.51
C ALA A 72 9.44 8.39 8.70
N GLN A 73 10.71 8.02 8.49
CA GLN A 73 11.07 6.68 8.02
C GLN A 73 11.12 5.71 9.20
N VAL A 74 12.01 5.96 10.18
CA VAL A 74 12.21 5.12 11.40
C VAL A 74 12.09 5.93 12.70
N TYR A 75 12.62 7.16 12.73
CA TYR A 75 12.63 8.01 13.92
C TYR A 75 11.79 9.27 13.77
N SER A 76 11.22 9.76 14.88
CA SER A 76 10.50 11.03 14.91
C SER A 76 11.39 12.21 14.54
N ASN A 77 10.90 13.08 13.67
CA ASN A 77 11.50 14.38 13.28
C ASN A 77 11.73 15.36 14.46
N LYS A 78 11.38 15.02 15.71
CA LYS A 78 11.46 15.91 16.89
C LYS A 78 12.82 15.94 17.59
N ARG A 79 13.84 15.22 17.12
CA ARG A 79 15.13 15.07 17.85
C ARG A 79 16.35 15.75 17.20
N GLY A 80 16.23 16.31 15.99
CA GLY A 80 17.32 17.07 15.35
C GLY A 80 17.09 17.30 13.85
N ASP A 81 17.90 18.18 13.24
CA ASP A 81 17.74 18.65 11.86
C ASP A 81 18.27 17.67 10.79
N HIS A 82 18.87 16.55 11.21
CA HIS A 82 19.59 15.61 10.32
C HIS A 82 18.93 14.23 10.22
N TYR A 83 17.76 14.02 10.82
CA TYR A 83 17.05 12.75 10.70
C TYR A 83 16.39 12.62 9.32
N ARG A 84 16.50 11.42 8.74
CA ARG A 84 15.97 11.12 7.41
C ARG A 84 14.44 11.06 7.45
N THR A 85 13.84 11.51 6.36
CA THR A 85 12.39 11.49 6.11
C THR A 85 12.11 10.48 5.01
N ARG A 86 10.83 10.14 4.79
CA ARG A 86 10.46 9.31 3.63
C ARG A 86 10.90 9.93 2.31
N LEU A 87 10.94 11.25 2.21
CA LEU A 87 11.41 11.95 1.02
C LEU A 87 12.89 11.70 0.74
N THR A 88 13.75 11.80 1.77
CA THR A 88 15.19 11.54 1.58
C THR A 88 15.44 10.07 1.22
N HIS A 89 14.73 9.15 1.86
CA HIS A 89 14.76 7.74 1.52
C HIS A 89 14.36 7.49 0.06
N THR A 90 13.22 8.04 -0.37
CA THR A 90 12.74 7.95 -1.75
C THR A 90 13.78 8.46 -2.77
N LEU A 91 14.49 9.54 -2.46
CA LEU A 91 15.54 10.07 -3.34
C LEU A 91 16.76 9.14 -3.44
N GLU A 92 17.10 8.45 -2.36
CA GLU A 92 18.20 7.49 -2.33
C GLU A 92 17.85 6.20 -3.08
N VAL A 93 16.65 5.66 -2.86
CA VAL A 93 16.09 4.55 -3.65
C VAL A 93 16.11 4.91 -5.13
N THR A 94 15.67 6.11 -5.49
CA THR A 94 15.69 6.60 -6.88
C THR A 94 17.11 6.61 -7.45
N GLN A 95 18.10 7.04 -6.67
CA GLN A 95 19.49 7.09 -7.12
C GLN A 95 20.06 5.68 -7.35
N ILE A 96 19.87 4.77 -6.38
CA ILE A 96 20.31 3.37 -6.46
C ILE A 96 19.64 2.67 -7.64
N ALA A 97 18.33 2.78 -7.76
CA ALA A 97 17.54 2.15 -8.83
C ALA A 97 17.99 2.62 -10.21
N ARG A 98 18.18 3.94 -10.40
CA ARG A 98 18.70 4.48 -11.66
C ARG A 98 20.12 4.01 -11.97
N SER A 99 20.96 3.81 -10.95
CA SER A 99 22.31 3.28 -11.13
C SER A 99 22.27 1.83 -11.65
N ILE A 100 21.46 0.97 -11.02
CA ILE A 100 21.26 -0.42 -11.43
C ILE A 100 20.64 -0.48 -12.83
N SER A 101 19.55 0.26 -13.08
CA SER A 101 18.88 0.31 -14.39
C SER A 101 19.82 0.77 -15.50
N ARG A 102 20.64 1.79 -15.25
CA ARG A 102 21.66 2.23 -16.20
C ARG A 102 22.63 1.09 -16.50
N ASN A 103 23.12 0.40 -15.47
CA ASN A 103 24.08 -0.71 -15.62
C ASN A 103 23.50 -1.91 -16.36
N LEU A 104 22.19 -2.15 -16.28
CA LEU A 104 21.49 -3.20 -17.00
C LEU A 104 21.02 -2.78 -18.40
N GLY A 105 20.94 -1.48 -18.68
CA GLY A 105 20.39 -0.96 -19.95
C GLY A 105 18.86 -0.92 -19.97
N LEU A 106 18.24 -0.82 -18.80
CA LEU A 106 16.80 -0.68 -18.60
C LEU A 106 16.32 0.76 -18.79
N ASN A 107 15.01 0.97 -18.79
CA ASN A 107 14.41 2.30 -18.89
C ASN A 107 14.59 3.09 -17.57
N GLU A 108 15.57 4.00 -17.55
CA GLU A 108 15.86 4.84 -16.38
C GLU A 108 14.65 5.72 -15.97
N GLN A 109 13.85 6.18 -16.94
CA GLN A 109 12.70 7.07 -16.66
C GLN A 109 11.54 6.31 -16.00
N LEU A 110 11.26 5.08 -16.44
CA LEU A 110 10.27 4.22 -15.78
C LEU A 110 10.73 3.88 -14.36
N THR A 111 12.00 3.49 -14.21
CA THR A 111 12.60 3.19 -12.91
C THR A 111 12.47 4.37 -11.95
N GLU A 112 12.78 5.59 -12.42
CA GLU A 112 12.64 6.82 -11.64
C GLU A 112 11.19 7.10 -11.26
N ALA A 113 10.23 6.95 -12.18
CA ALA A 113 8.82 7.15 -11.90
C ALA A 113 8.30 6.18 -10.82
N ILE A 114 8.66 4.90 -10.91
CA ILE A 114 8.29 3.89 -9.91
C ILE A 114 8.92 4.23 -8.55
N ALA A 115 10.23 4.51 -8.52
CA ALA A 115 10.95 4.83 -7.29
C ALA A 115 10.39 6.08 -6.58
N LEU A 116 10.05 7.14 -7.32
CA LEU A 116 9.44 8.34 -6.72
C LEU A 116 8.04 8.08 -6.13
N GLY A 117 7.32 7.08 -6.65
CA GLY A 117 5.95 6.79 -6.29
C GLY A 117 5.76 5.69 -5.25
N HIS A 118 6.79 4.87 -4.96
CA HIS A 118 6.63 3.65 -4.15
C HIS A 118 6.10 3.94 -2.74
N ASP A 119 6.51 5.05 -2.15
CA ASP A 119 6.36 5.34 -0.71
C ASP A 119 5.24 6.34 -0.37
N ILE A 120 4.57 6.91 -1.38
CA ILE A 120 3.58 8.00 -1.22
C ILE A 120 2.35 7.61 -0.37
N GLY A 121 2.05 6.31 -0.31
CA GLY A 121 0.89 5.72 0.37
C GLY A 121 1.10 5.45 1.84
N HIS A 122 2.30 5.68 2.38
CA HIS A 122 2.59 5.45 3.79
C HIS A 122 1.76 6.34 4.70
N THR A 123 1.37 5.81 5.84
CA THR A 123 0.66 6.52 6.91
C THR A 123 1.62 7.38 7.73
N PRO A 124 1.10 8.32 8.54
CA PRO A 124 1.89 8.91 9.62
C PRO A 124 2.43 7.81 10.55
N PHE A 125 3.62 8.01 11.09
CA PHE A 125 4.31 7.04 11.96
C PHE A 125 4.65 5.69 11.29
N GLY A 126 4.67 5.61 9.96
CA GLY A 126 5.17 4.45 9.23
C GLY A 126 4.38 3.15 9.53
N HIS A 127 5.09 2.06 9.80
CA HIS A 127 4.47 0.74 10.02
C HIS A 127 3.47 0.74 11.17
N ALA A 128 3.75 1.49 12.25
CA ALA A 128 2.85 1.61 13.38
C ALA A 128 1.48 2.18 12.96
N GLY A 129 1.48 3.13 12.03
CA GLY A 129 0.25 3.69 11.48
C GLY A 129 -0.45 2.77 10.49
N GLU A 130 0.30 2.04 9.67
CA GLU A 130 -0.25 1.02 8.77
C GLU A 130 -0.98 -0.07 9.54
N GLU A 131 -0.35 -0.61 10.60
CA GLU A 131 -0.92 -1.70 11.40
C GLU A 131 -2.26 -1.31 12.05
N ILE A 132 -2.34 -0.13 12.67
CA ILE A 132 -3.59 0.28 13.33
C ILE A 132 -4.71 0.56 12.33
N LEU A 133 -4.42 1.14 11.17
CA LEU A 133 -5.43 1.33 10.12
C LEU A 133 -5.85 0.00 9.50
N ASP A 134 -4.91 -0.95 9.32
CA ASP A 134 -5.23 -2.31 8.83
C ASP A 134 -6.14 -3.05 9.82
N ASP A 135 -5.83 -2.98 11.12
CA ASP A 135 -6.64 -3.63 12.15
C ASP A 135 -8.05 -3.04 12.24
N ILE A 136 -8.21 -1.71 12.16
CA ILE A 136 -9.53 -1.06 12.13
C ILE A 136 -10.30 -1.45 10.86
N MET A 137 -9.67 -1.38 9.68
CA MET A 137 -10.33 -1.68 8.41
C MET A 137 -10.65 -3.17 8.22
N ARG A 138 -10.03 -4.06 9.00
CA ARG A 138 -10.37 -5.50 9.06
C ARG A 138 -11.38 -5.85 10.15
N GLY A 139 -11.83 -4.86 10.94
CA GLY A 139 -12.69 -5.11 12.11
C GLY A 139 -11.99 -5.83 13.27
N LYS A 140 -10.66 -5.79 13.36
CA LYS A 140 -9.88 -6.36 14.48
C LYS A 140 -9.75 -5.43 15.67
N ASP A 141 -9.83 -4.11 15.45
CA ASP A 141 -9.92 -3.10 16.50
C ASP A 141 -11.31 -2.47 16.49
N ASP A 142 -12.06 -2.65 17.57
CA ASP A 142 -13.44 -2.19 17.73
C ASP A 142 -13.57 -0.73 18.21
N LEU A 143 -12.45 -0.01 18.31
CA LEU A 143 -12.35 1.35 18.82
C LEU A 143 -12.89 1.53 20.25
N ASP A 144 -12.68 0.54 21.12
CA ASP A 144 -13.20 0.47 22.50
C ASP A 144 -14.72 0.27 22.51
N GLY A 145 -15.20 -0.68 21.71
CA GLY A 145 -16.62 -1.02 21.55
C GLY A 145 -17.45 0.09 20.88
N LYS A 146 -16.82 0.92 20.05
CA LYS A 146 -17.51 1.99 19.30
C LYS A 146 -17.96 1.54 17.92
N LEU A 147 -17.24 0.61 17.30
CA LEU A 147 -17.71 -0.09 16.12
C LEU A 147 -18.77 -1.10 16.53
N GLU A 148 -19.95 -0.99 15.93
CA GLU A 148 -21.09 -1.84 16.29
C GLU A 148 -20.91 -3.28 15.78
N PHE A 149 -20.29 -3.42 14.61
CA PHE A 149 -20.03 -4.71 13.96
C PHE A 149 -18.59 -4.75 13.49
N ASN A 150 -17.95 -5.90 13.69
CA ASN A 150 -16.59 -6.17 13.22
C ASN A 150 -16.65 -6.72 11.80
N ILE A 151 -16.75 -5.81 10.83
CA ILE A 151 -16.82 -6.15 9.41
C ILE A 151 -15.44 -5.97 8.77
N ASP A 152 -14.99 -6.98 8.04
CA ASP A 152 -13.73 -6.91 7.30
C ASP A 152 -13.92 -6.18 5.96
N TYR A 153 -13.40 -4.96 5.87
CA TYR A 153 -13.48 -4.12 4.67
C TYR A 153 -12.25 -4.23 3.75
N GLY A 154 -11.44 -5.27 3.89
CA GLY A 154 -10.30 -5.49 2.99
C GLY A 154 -8.96 -4.98 3.52
N GLY A 155 -8.94 -4.42 4.73
CA GLY A 155 -7.74 -3.92 5.41
C GLY A 155 -7.10 -2.68 4.78
N PHE A 156 -5.87 -2.41 5.21
CA PHE A 156 -5.07 -1.27 4.77
C PHE A 156 -3.60 -1.68 4.57
N LYS A 157 -2.98 -1.20 3.48
CA LYS A 157 -1.56 -1.40 3.20
C LYS A 157 -1.03 -0.25 2.36
N HIS A 158 0.18 0.23 2.65
CA HIS A 158 0.73 1.42 1.98
C HIS A 158 0.84 1.28 0.45
N ASN A 159 1.30 0.15 -0.09
CA ASN A 159 1.47 -0.03 -1.55
C ASN A 159 0.12 -0.05 -2.30
N PHE A 160 -0.92 -0.62 -1.69
CA PHE A 160 -2.29 -0.50 -2.19
C PHE A 160 -2.80 0.95 -2.03
N ASN A 161 -2.50 1.61 -0.92
CA ASN A 161 -2.83 3.01 -0.72
C ASN A 161 -2.10 3.95 -1.70
N CYS A 162 -0.90 3.59 -2.18
CA CYS A 162 -0.23 4.31 -3.25
C CYS A 162 -1.12 4.34 -4.50
N LEU A 163 -1.70 3.20 -4.90
CA LEU A 163 -2.65 3.17 -6.02
C LEU A 163 -3.87 4.05 -5.75
N LYS A 164 -4.45 3.97 -4.55
CA LYS A 164 -5.60 4.80 -4.16
C LYS A 164 -5.29 6.29 -4.25
N ILE A 165 -4.11 6.69 -3.80
CA ILE A 165 -3.65 8.07 -3.91
C ILE A 165 -3.51 8.48 -5.37
N LEU A 166 -2.85 7.66 -6.18
CA LEU A 166 -2.52 7.96 -7.57
C LEU A 166 -3.73 7.91 -8.51
N GLU A 167 -4.71 7.05 -8.24
CA GLU A 167 -5.89 6.85 -9.10
C GLU A 167 -7.12 7.64 -8.65
N ILE A 168 -7.29 7.86 -7.35
CA ILE A 168 -8.57 8.31 -6.76
C ILE A 168 -8.42 9.62 -5.99
N ILE A 169 -7.45 9.72 -5.07
CA ILE A 169 -7.38 10.84 -4.11
C ILE A 169 -6.75 12.08 -4.75
N GLU A 170 -5.62 11.94 -5.44
CA GLU A 170 -5.01 13.06 -6.16
C GLU A 170 -5.95 13.54 -7.26
N LYS A 171 -6.06 14.86 -7.41
CA LYS A 171 -6.93 15.49 -8.41
C LYS A 171 -6.17 16.57 -9.12
N ARG A 172 -6.26 16.56 -10.45
CA ARG A 172 -5.91 17.71 -11.29
C ARG A 172 -7.19 18.42 -11.67
N GLU A 173 -7.09 19.69 -12.08
CA GLU A 173 -8.25 20.54 -12.40
C GLU A 173 -9.22 19.86 -13.37
N THR A 174 -8.71 19.01 -14.26
CA THR A 174 -9.45 18.37 -15.34
C THR A 174 -9.73 16.88 -15.11
N ARG A 175 -9.18 16.25 -14.06
CA ARG A 175 -9.34 14.80 -13.86
C ARG A 175 -9.08 14.30 -12.43
N THR A 176 -9.71 13.17 -12.13
CA THR A 176 -9.40 12.32 -10.97
C THR A 176 -8.16 11.48 -11.24
N GLY A 177 -7.27 11.41 -10.26
CA GLY A 177 -6.00 10.70 -10.33
C GLY A 177 -4.94 11.40 -11.17
N LEU A 178 -3.75 10.83 -11.15
CA LEU A 178 -2.60 11.26 -11.94
C LEU A 178 -2.59 10.61 -13.34
N ASN A 179 -3.35 9.54 -13.55
CA ASN A 179 -3.43 8.77 -14.80
C ASN A 179 -2.06 8.31 -15.26
N LEU A 180 -1.33 7.55 -14.43
CA LEU A 180 0.00 7.03 -14.74
C LEU A 180 -0.06 5.86 -15.74
N THR A 181 1.08 5.45 -16.28
CA THR A 181 1.17 4.22 -17.08
C THR A 181 1.01 2.98 -16.20
N TRP A 182 0.53 1.88 -16.78
CA TRP A 182 0.33 0.63 -16.04
C TRP A 182 1.65 0.07 -15.49
N GLN A 183 2.78 0.25 -16.19
CA GLN A 183 4.10 -0.18 -15.73
C GLN A 183 4.48 0.53 -14.43
N THR A 184 4.27 1.85 -14.38
CA THR A 184 4.53 2.64 -13.18
C THR A 184 3.67 2.16 -12.01
N LEU A 185 2.38 1.87 -12.27
CA LEU A 185 1.44 1.39 -11.24
C LEU A 185 1.77 -0.04 -10.76
N ASP A 186 2.18 -0.95 -11.65
CA ASP A 186 2.63 -2.31 -11.31
C ASP A 186 3.89 -2.28 -10.43
N GLY A 187 4.89 -1.49 -10.82
CA GLY A 187 6.11 -1.30 -10.04
C GLY A 187 5.82 -0.74 -8.65
N ILE A 188 4.96 0.28 -8.56
CA ILE A 188 4.57 0.89 -7.28
C ILE A 188 3.73 -0.07 -6.44
N LEU A 189 2.87 -0.90 -7.03
CA LEU A 189 2.10 -1.86 -6.26
C LEU A 189 3.01 -2.97 -5.69
N LYS A 190 3.97 -3.47 -6.47
CA LYS A 190 4.73 -4.67 -6.13
C LYS A 190 6.16 -4.41 -5.64
N HIS A 191 6.46 -3.16 -5.27
CA HIS A 191 7.72 -2.84 -4.58
C HIS A 191 7.83 -3.48 -3.19
N THR A 192 6.73 -4.00 -2.64
CA THR A 192 6.67 -4.80 -1.42
C THR A 192 5.68 -5.94 -1.65
N HIS A 193 5.69 -6.94 -0.77
CA HIS A 193 4.75 -8.05 -0.81
C HIS A 193 3.29 -7.61 -0.89
N VAL A 194 2.56 -8.21 -1.83
CA VAL A 194 1.12 -8.06 -2.02
C VAL A 194 0.30 -9.01 -1.13
N ILE A 195 0.95 -10.02 -0.54
CA ILE A 195 0.43 -10.93 0.49
C ILE A 195 1.47 -11.04 1.61
N LYS A 196 1.04 -11.06 2.88
CA LYS A 196 1.93 -11.27 4.03
C LYS A 196 1.37 -12.35 4.96
N GLY A 197 1.93 -13.56 4.88
CA GLY A 197 1.35 -14.73 5.54
C GLY A 197 -0.05 -14.98 5.01
N ASP A 198 -1.05 -15.02 5.90
CA ASP A 198 -2.46 -15.17 5.52
C ASP A 198 -3.15 -13.83 5.19
N LYS A 199 -2.48 -12.68 5.36
CA LYS A 199 -3.05 -11.36 5.06
C LYS A 199 -3.03 -11.07 3.56
N LYS A 200 -4.19 -10.77 3.00
CA LYS A 200 -4.41 -10.20 1.65
C LYS A 200 -5.16 -8.88 1.77
N TRP A 201 -5.19 -8.04 0.74
CA TRP A 201 -5.93 -6.78 0.74
C TRP A 201 -6.95 -6.75 -0.39
N ASP A 202 -8.12 -6.15 -0.19
CA ASP A 202 -9.13 -6.08 -1.24
C ASP A 202 -8.78 -4.97 -2.23
N LEU A 203 -8.16 -5.32 -3.36
CA LEU A 203 -7.74 -4.36 -4.39
C LEU A 203 -8.89 -3.49 -4.89
N THR A 204 -10.14 -3.98 -4.88
CA THR A 204 -11.31 -3.22 -5.34
C THR A 204 -11.56 -1.95 -4.51
N ARG A 205 -10.99 -1.89 -3.30
CA ARG A 205 -11.09 -0.74 -2.38
C ARG A 205 -10.04 0.34 -2.63
N PHE A 206 -9.05 0.06 -3.49
CA PHE A 206 -7.89 0.93 -3.74
C PHE A 206 -7.79 1.44 -5.18
N VAL A 207 -8.48 0.83 -6.14
CA VAL A 207 -8.39 1.21 -7.56
C VAL A 207 -9.72 1.70 -8.10
N ARG A 208 -9.68 2.52 -9.15
CA ARG A 208 -10.90 3.08 -9.74
C ARG A 208 -11.67 2.06 -10.57
N ASP A 209 -10.94 1.19 -11.27
CA ASP A 209 -11.51 0.15 -12.12
C ASP A 209 -10.66 -1.11 -12.01
N ILE A 210 -11.18 -2.11 -11.29
CA ILE A 210 -10.51 -3.39 -11.06
C ILE A 210 -10.23 -4.14 -12.37
N SER A 211 -10.99 -3.89 -13.44
CA SER A 211 -10.81 -4.59 -14.71
C SER A 211 -9.47 -4.29 -15.37
N ASN A 212 -8.89 -3.11 -15.11
CA ASN A 212 -7.56 -2.72 -15.59
C ASN A 212 -6.43 -3.50 -14.93
N TYR A 213 -6.67 -4.03 -13.73
CA TYR A 213 -5.64 -4.68 -12.92
C TYR A 213 -5.61 -6.19 -13.06
N LYS A 214 -6.56 -6.81 -13.79
CA LYS A 214 -6.61 -8.27 -13.99
C LYS A 214 -5.29 -8.87 -14.49
N ASN A 215 -4.61 -8.18 -15.41
CA ASN A 215 -3.32 -8.64 -15.94
C ASN A 215 -2.11 -8.24 -15.06
N ILE A 216 -2.31 -7.30 -14.13
CA ILE A 216 -1.27 -6.86 -13.18
C ILE A 216 -1.25 -7.80 -11.98
N ILE A 217 -2.41 -8.00 -11.36
CA ILE A 217 -2.58 -8.80 -10.16
C ILE A 217 -4.01 -9.35 -10.12
N GLU A 218 -4.12 -10.68 -10.00
CA GLU A 218 -5.42 -11.35 -9.94
C GLU A 218 -5.42 -12.35 -8.79
N TYR A 219 -6.31 -12.11 -7.81
CA TYR A 219 -6.71 -13.07 -6.78
C TYR A 219 -8.09 -12.69 -6.28
N ASP A 220 -8.79 -13.67 -5.70
CA ASP A 220 -10.03 -13.46 -4.97
C ASP A 220 -9.68 -13.20 -3.50
N TYR A 221 -10.07 -12.03 -3.00
CA TYR A 221 -9.85 -11.63 -1.61
C TYR A 221 -10.55 -12.57 -0.62
N PHE A 222 -11.76 -13.03 -0.96
CA PHE A 222 -12.61 -13.82 -0.08
C PHE A 222 -12.34 -15.33 -0.16
N ASP A 223 -11.53 -15.78 -1.12
CA ASP A 223 -11.02 -17.14 -1.16
C ASP A 223 -9.63 -17.20 -0.51
N GLU A 224 -9.57 -17.80 0.68
CA GLU A 224 -8.33 -18.04 1.42
C GLU A 224 -7.27 -18.78 0.59
N LYS A 225 -7.67 -19.67 -0.33
CA LYS A 225 -6.75 -20.44 -1.18
C LYS A 225 -6.27 -19.66 -2.41
N SER A 226 -6.93 -18.57 -2.76
CA SER A 226 -6.56 -17.76 -3.92
C SER A 226 -5.20 -17.11 -3.73
N LYS A 227 -4.37 -17.07 -4.77
CA LYS A 227 -3.05 -16.45 -4.75
C LYS A 227 -2.90 -15.53 -5.96
N PRO A 228 -2.13 -14.44 -5.84
CA PRO A 228 -1.87 -13.54 -6.95
C PRO A 228 -1.18 -14.31 -8.08
N SER A 229 -1.53 -13.93 -9.30
CA SER A 229 -0.86 -14.43 -10.50
C SER A 229 0.66 -14.21 -10.48
N HIS A 230 1.10 -13.05 -9.95
CA HIS A 230 2.50 -12.70 -9.75
C HIS A 230 2.67 -11.86 -8.48
N GLU A 231 3.60 -12.23 -7.61
CA GLU A 231 3.91 -11.46 -6.38
C GLU A 231 4.92 -10.33 -6.64
N HIS A 232 5.84 -10.52 -7.58
CA HIS A 232 6.86 -9.54 -7.98
C HIS A 232 6.38 -8.65 -9.15
N SER A 233 7.03 -7.50 -9.31
CA SER A 233 6.82 -6.60 -10.45
C SER A 233 7.05 -7.31 -11.78
N LEU A 234 6.14 -7.09 -12.72
CA LEU A 234 6.22 -7.69 -14.06
C LEU A 234 7.43 -7.12 -14.82
N THR A 235 7.68 -5.82 -14.65
CA THR A 235 8.80 -5.13 -15.31
C THR A 235 10.10 -5.32 -14.54
N LEU A 236 11.22 -5.43 -15.26
CA LEU A 236 12.55 -5.45 -14.64
C LEU A 236 12.86 -4.14 -13.93
N GLU A 237 12.37 -3.01 -14.46
CA GLU A 237 12.45 -1.71 -13.80
C GLU A 237 11.75 -1.72 -12.43
N GLY A 238 10.59 -2.37 -12.31
CA GLY A 238 9.90 -2.55 -11.02
C GLY A 238 10.68 -3.45 -10.05
N GLN A 239 11.23 -4.58 -10.53
CA GLN A 239 12.08 -5.45 -9.69
C GLN A 239 13.34 -4.72 -9.23
N VAL A 240 13.94 -3.87 -10.08
CA VAL A 240 15.06 -3.00 -9.71
C VAL A 240 14.66 -2.01 -8.61
N VAL A 241 13.45 -1.45 -8.63
CA VAL A 241 13.02 -0.57 -7.53
C VAL A 241 12.85 -1.34 -6.23
N ASN A 242 12.26 -2.54 -6.26
CA ASN A 242 12.11 -3.38 -5.07
C ASN A 242 13.47 -3.67 -4.40
N ILE A 243 14.46 -4.18 -5.15
CA ILE A 243 15.79 -4.45 -4.58
C ILE A 243 16.52 -3.17 -4.16
N SER A 244 16.28 -2.05 -4.84
CA SER A 244 16.90 -0.76 -4.50
C SER A 244 16.34 -0.17 -3.21
N ASP A 245 15.05 -0.37 -2.96
CA ASP A 245 14.39 -0.05 -1.68
C ASP A 245 15.05 -0.84 -0.55
N GLU A 246 15.22 -2.14 -0.77
CA GLU A 246 15.92 -3.01 0.17
C GLU A 246 17.36 -2.52 0.45
N ILE A 247 18.13 -2.14 -0.58
CA ILE A 247 19.52 -1.65 -0.41
C ILE A 247 19.54 -0.29 0.33
N ALA A 248 18.64 0.63 0.00
CA ALA A 248 18.58 1.95 0.63
C ALA A 248 18.23 1.85 2.11
N GLN A 249 17.35 0.92 2.48
CA GLN A 249 17.01 0.67 3.88
C GLN A 249 18.26 0.30 4.71
N LYS A 250 19.19 -0.50 4.16
CA LYS A 250 20.45 -0.85 4.84
C LYS A 250 21.33 0.37 5.05
N GLU A 251 21.40 1.26 4.07
CA GLU A 251 22.17 2.49 4.21
C GLU A 251 21.71 3.28 5.44
N HIS A 252 20.39 3.45 5.55
CA HIS A 252 19.76 4.19 6.63
C HIS A 252 19.96 3.53 7.98
N ASP A 253 19.62 2.26 8.09
CA ASP A 253 19.67 1.56 9.37
C ASP A 253 21.11 1.50 9.91
N LEU A 254 22.10 1.32 9.02
CA LEU A 254 23.51 1.43 9.36
C LEU A 254 23.89 2.86 9.79
N ASP A 255 23.49 3.90 9.07
CA ASP A 255 23.83 5.30 9.41
C ASP A 255 23.15 5.77 10.71
N ASP A 256 21.88 5.41 10.91
CA ASP A 256 21.07 5.77 12.08
C ASP A 256 21.56 5.07 13.36
N SER A 257 22.15 3.88 13.25
CA SER A 257 22.75 3.17 14.40
C SER A 257 23.86 3.97 15.10
N LEU A 258 24.54 4.87 14.38
CA LEU A 258 25.50 5.81 14.97
C LEU A 258 24.83 6.98 15.68
N ILE A 259 23.69 7.44 15.17
CA ILE A 259 23.04 8.67 15.62
C ILE A 259 22.35 8.45 16.97
N ASP A 260 21.77 7.27 17.24
CA ASP A 260 21.10 7.02 18.53
C ASP A 260 22.08 6.87 19.71
N GLY A 261 23.40 6.89 19.45
CA GLY A 261 24.48 7.27 20.40
C GLY A 261 24.60 6.46 21.70
N LYS A 262 23.75 5.45 21.91
CA LYS A 262 23.67 4.68 23.16
C LYS A 262 24.04 3.21 23.03
N LEU A 263 24.12 2.67 21.82
CA LEU A 263 24.29 1.22 21.63
C LEU A 263 25.68 0.81 21.11
N PHE A 264 26.35 1.60 20.26
CA PHE A 264 27.64 1.20 19.70
C PHE A 264 28.63 2.37 19.55
N LYS A 265 29.89 2.17 19.96
CA LYS A 265 30.99 3.06 19.51
C LYS A 265 31.32 2.70 18.06
N LEU A 266 31.86 3.66 17.31
CA LEU A 266 32.35 3.42 15.93
C LEU A 266 33.23 2.17 15.81
N ASP A 267 34.11 1.95 16.78
CA ASP A 267 35.00 0.78 16.81
C ASP A 267 34.19 -0.53 16.95
N ASP A 268 33.12 -0.53 17.74
CA ASP A 268 32.25 -1.70 17.94
C ASP A 268 31.51 -2.05 16.64
N MET A 269 31.03 -1.04 15.90
CA MET A 269 30.34 -1.26 14.63
C MET A 269 31.25 -1.81 13.53
N PHE A 270 32.47 -1.26 13.41
CA PHE A 270 33.46 -1.82 12.47
C PHE A 270 33.80 -3.27 12.82
N ASN A 271 33.92 -3.59 14.11
CA ASN A 271 34.18 -4.96 14.55
C ASN A 271 33.03 -5.92 14.20
N GLU A 272 31.77 -5.48 14.36
CA GLU A 272 30.62 -6.30 13.97
C GLU A 272 30.54 -6.51 12.46
N ILE A 273 30.77 -5.47 11.64
CA ILE A 273 30.86 -5.65 10.18
C ILE A 273 31.98 -6.63 9.80
N MET A 274 33.14 -6.54 10.45
CA MET A 274 34.25 -7.48 10.23
C MET A 274 33.89 -8.91 10.62
N LYS A 275 33.14 -9.08 11.71
CA LYS A 275 32.62 -10.38 12.14
C LYS A 275 31.62 -10.95 11.15
N ILE A 276 30.71 -10.13 10.62
CA ILE A 276 29.81 -10.50 9.52
C ILE A 276 30.62 -11.02 8.32
N MET A 277 31.68 -10.31 7.91
CA MET A 277 32.54 -10.78 6.82
C MET A 277 33.18 -12.14 7.13
N GLU A 278 33.57 -12.43 8.38
CA GLU A 278 34.10 -13.74 8.75
C GLU A 278 33.05 -14.84 8.81
N GLU A 279 31.82 -14.52 9.21
CA GLU A 279 30.70 -15.47 9.22
C GLU A 279 30.30 -15.85 7.79
N VAL A 280 30.10 -14.86 6.90
CA VAL A 280 29.80 -15.11 5.49
C VAL A 280 30.92 -15.89 4.81
N SER A 281 32.19 -15.65 5.17
CA SER A 281 33.33 -16.41 4.64
C SER A 281 33.31 -17.90 5.01
N LYS A 282 32.63 -18.29 6.09
CA LYS A 282 32.48 -19.70 6.49
C LYS A 282 31.31 -20.38 5.79
N GLU A 283 30.31 -19.61 5.39
CA GLU A 283 29.07 -20.08 4.78
C GLU A 283 29.11 -20.07 3.24
N THR A 284 30.13 -19.43 2.66
CA THR A 284 30.26 -19.25 1.20
C THR A 284 31.60 -19.75 0.68
N SER A 285 31.64 -20.09 -0.60
CA SER A 285 32.82 -20.63 -1.29
C SER A 285 32.87 -20.11 -2.72
N SER A 286 33.95 -20.41 -3.44
CA SER A 286 34.12 -20.03 -4.86
C SER A 286 33.06 -20.61 -5.81
N GLU A 287 32.25 -21.59 -5.36
CA GLU A 287 31.14 -22.13 -6.13
C GLU A 287 29.89 -21.24 -6.06
N ASN A 288 29.79 -20.34 -5.07
CA ASN A 288 28.65 -19.45 -4.91
C ASN A 288 28.75 -18.22 -5.81
N THR A 289 27.62 -17.82 -6.41
CA THR A 289 27.57 -16.56 -7.17
C THR A 289 27.89 -15.37 -6.24
N GLY A 290 28.60 -14.38 -6.78
CA GLY A 290 29.04 -13.17 -6.05
C GLY A 290 30.24 -13.35 -5.09
N TYR A 291 30.81 -14.56 -4.96
CA TYR A 291 31.90 -14.81 -4.01
C TYR A 291 33.17 -14.00 -4.28
N GLU A 292 33.56 -13.83 -5.55
CA GLU A 292 34.74 -13.03 -5.92
C GLU A 292 34.56 -11.55 -5.53
N LEU A 293 33.37 -10.99 -5.79
CA LEU A 293 33.02 -9.64 -5.41
C LEU A 293 33.00 -9.46 -3.89
N PHE A 294 32.48 -10.45 -3.15
CA PHE A 294 32.54 -10.47 -1.70
C PHE A 294 33.99 -10.49 -1.16
N CYS A 295 34.91 -11.22 -1.79
CA CYS A 295 36.32 -11.18 -1.42
C CYS A 295 36.93 -9.78 -1.57
N LEU A 296 36.52 -9.03 -2.60
CA LEU A 296 36.91 -7.63 -2.80
C LEU A 296 36.31 -6.71 -1.72
N LEU A 297 35.02 -6.88 -1.40
CA LEU A 297 34.37 -6.17 -0.30
C LEU A 297 35.14 -6.39 1.01
N LYS A 298 35.35 -7.67 1.40
CA LYS A 298 36.07 -8.04 2.61
C LYS A 298 37.43 -7.36 2.67
N LYS A 299 38.24 -7.46 1.61
CA LYS A 299 39.54 -6.79 1.54
C LYS A 299 39.42 -5.28 1.79
N LYS A 300 38.45 -4.62 1.15
CA LYS A 300 38.24 -3.17 1.30
C LYS A 300 37.81 -2.78 2.72
N VAL A 301 36.95 -3.57 3.36
CA VAL A 301 36.53 -3.36 4.76
C VAL A 301 37.74 -3.44 5.70
N TYR A 302 38.60 -4.44 5.53
CA TYR A 302 39.84 -4.61 6.31
C TYR A 302 40.82 -3.43 6.10
N GLU A 303 40.99 -2.97 4.86
CA GLU A 303 41.81 -1.79 4.54
C GLU A 303 41.30 -0.53 5.26
N LEU A 304 39.98 -0.31 5.23
CA LEU A 304 39.33 0.81 5.92
C LEU A 304 39.50 0.73 7.43
N TYR A 305 39.43 -0.46 8.02
CA TYR A 305 39.65 -0.64 9.46
C TYR A 305 41.08 -0.25 9.89
N SER A 306 42.11 -0.64 9.11
CA SER A 306 43.52 -0.49 9.49
C SER A 306 44.07 0.95 9.51
N THR A 307 43.47 1.90 8.77
CA THR A 307 44.11 3.17 8.39
C THR A 307 43.70 4.41 9.22
N THR A 308 43.50 4.33 10.55
CA THR A 308 43.07 5.40 11.54
C THR A 308 41.56 5.50 11.86
N LYS A 309 41.20 5.84 13.13
CA LYS A 309 39.84 5.87 13.73
C LYS A 309 39.12 7.23 13.61
N ASN A 310 38.28 7.46 12.60
CA ASN A 310 37.48 8.70 12.52
C ASN A 310 36.15 8.49 11.76
N HIS A 311 35.12 9.29 12.08
CA HIS A 311 33.76 9.29 11.50
C HIS A 311 33.73 9.34 9.96
N LYS A 312 34.73 9.97 9.31
CA LYS A 312 34.82 10.02 7.83
C LYS A 312 34.83 8.64 7.17
N LYS A 313 35.39 7.63 7.85
CA LYS A 313 35.45 6.27 7.32
C LYS A 313 34.17 5.48 7.44
N TRP A 314 33.27 5.85 8.36
CA TRP A 314 31.99 5.18 8.44
C TRP A 314 31.16 5.44 7.19
N LYS A 315 31.09 6.71 6.75
CA LYS A 315 30.44 7.07 5.49
C LYS A 315 31.11 6.39 4.28
N GLU A 316 32.44 6.26 4.30
CA GLU A 316 33.17 5.52 3.27
C GLU A 316 32.83 4.02 3.30
N LEU A 317 32.73 3.40 4.48
CA LEU A 317 32.34 2.01 4.65
C LEU A 317 30.92 1.76 4.15
N ILE A 318 29.95 2.59 4.55
CA ILE A 318 28.57 2.52 4.03
C ILE A 318 28.60 2.61 2.50
N SER A 319 29.30 3.60 1.94
CA SER A 319 29.40 3.76 0.50
C SER A 319 29.99 2.53 -0.20
N VAL A 320 30.98 1.87 0.41
CA VAL A 320 31.55 0.61 -0.09
C VAL A 320 30.53 -0.54 -0.04
N ILE A 321 29.76 -0.66 1.04
CA ILE A 321 28.71 -1.69 1.19
C ILE A 321 27.57 -1.48 0.17
N ILE A 322 27.09 -0.25 0.02
CA ILE A 322 26.05 0.08 -0.97
C ILE A 322 26.56 -0.15 -2.40
N SER A 323 27.81 0.25 -2.68
CA SER A 323 28.42 -0.03 -3.99
C SER A 323 28.55 -1.53 -4.24
N TYR A 324 28.89 -2.32 -3.23
CA TYR A 324 28.93 -3.78 -3.31
C TYR A 324 27.57 -4.33 -3.72
N PHE A 325 26.48 -3.97 -3.04
CA PHE A 325 25.15 -4.47 -3.36
C PHE A 325 24.68 -4.06 -4.76
N ILE A 326 24.94 -2.82 -5.19
CA ILE A 326 24.62 -2.36 -6.55
C ILE A 326 25.33 -3.21 -7.60
N ILE A 327 26.62 -3.49 -7.40
CA ILE A 327 27.42 -4.31 -8.32
C ILE A 327 26.95 -5.77 -8.28
N ASP A 328 26.69 -6.31 -7.10
CA ASP A 328 26.24 -7.68 -6.88
C ASP A 328 24.93 -7.97 -7.63
N VAL A 329 23.91 -7.13 -7.40
CA VAL A 329 22.61 -7.24 -8.08
C VAL A 329 22.79 -7.11 -9.60
N THR A 330 23.62 -6.17 -10.05
CA THR A 330 23.88 -5.98 -11.49
C THR A 330 24.52 -7.22 -12.12
N GLU A 331 25.60 -7.74 -11.52
CA GLU A 331 26.35 -8.89 -12.06
C GLU A 331 25.51 -10.17 -12.01
N ASN A 332 24.79 -10.40 -10.90
CA ASN A 332 23.91 -11.55 -10.73
C ASN A 332 22.74 -11.52 -11.74
N THR A 333 22.12 -10.35 -11.95
CA THR A 333 21.05 -10.19 -12.95
C THR A 333 21.58 -10.46 -14.36
N ILE A 334 22.76 -9.93 -14.71
CA ILE A 334 23.38 -10.20 -16.02
C ILE A 334 23.67 -11.69 -16.19
N GLN A 335 24.18 -12.36 -15.15
CA GLN A 335 24.44 -13.80 -15.18
C GLN A 335 23.14 -14.58 -15.41
N LYS A 336 22.10 -14.34 -14.61
CA LYS A 336 20.78 -14.97 -14.78
C LYS A 336 20.24 -14.78 -16.19
N ILE A 337 20.27 -13.56 -16.72
CA ILE A 337 19.79 -13.28 -18.10
C ILE A 337 20.62 -13.98 -19.18
N ASN A 338 21.92 -14.21 -18.95
CA ASN A 338 22.74 -14.97 -19.91
C ASN A 338 22.49 -16.47 -19.86
N GLU A 339 22.09 -17.00 -18.70
CA GLU A 339 21.70 -18.40 -18.51
C GLU A 339 20.27 -18.68 -19.02
N TYR A 340 19.49 -17.63 -19.26
CA TYR A 340 18.21 -17.70 -19.96
C TYR A 340 18.41 -18.08 -21.44
N ASP A 341 18.28 -19.36 -21.75
CA ASP A 341 18.22 -19.85 -23.12
C ASP A 341 16.80 -19.59 -23.69
N ASP A 342 16.76 -18.82 -24.78
CA ASP A 342 15.60 -18.41 -25.59
C ASP A 342 14.54 -17.45 -24.99
N LEU A 343 14.02 -16.62 -25.90
CA LEU A 343 12.90 -15.68 -25.74
C LEU A 343 11.55 -16.39 -25.42
N ASP A 344 11.55 -17.70 -25.23
CA ASP A 344 10.37 -18.54 -25.00
C ASP A 344 9.72 -18.29 -23.61
N ASN A 345 10.45 -17.69 -22.68
CA ASN A 345 9.95 -17.28 -21.36
C ASN A 345 9.44 -15.83 -21.30
N ILE A 346 9.52 -15.08 -22.40
CA ILE A 346 8.95 -13.74 -22.49
C ILE A 346 7.44 -13.86 -22.72
N ILE A 347 6.67 -13.35 -21.77
CA ILE A 347 5.21 -13.31 -21.86
C ILE A 347 4.77 -11.94 -22.37
N TYR A 348 3.72 -11.94 -23.16
CA TYR A 348 3.05 -10.72 -23.59
C TYR A 348 1.94 -10.36 -22.59
N PHE A 349 2.05 -9.17 -21.98
CA PHE A 349 1.11 -8.59 -21.03
C PHE A 349 -0.25 -8.28 -21.66
N ASP A 350 -0.24 -7.90 -22.94
CA ASP A 350 -1.43 -7.53 -23.69
C ASP A 350 -1.30 -7.87 -25.19
N GLU A 351 -2.39 -7.67 -25.93
CA GLU A 351 -2.44 -7.83 -27.38
C GLU A 351 -1.51 -6.86 -28.15
N LYS A 352 -0.83 -5.95 -27.44
CA LYS A 352 0.04 -4.91 -28.00
C LYS A 352 1.53 -5.27 -27.93
N ASN A 353 1.83 -6.51 -27.55
CA ASN A 353 3.18 -7.05 -27.40
C ASN A 353 4.01 -6.38 -26.28
N ASN A 354 3.39 -5.81 -25.25
CA ASN A 354 4.13 -5.41 -24.05
C ASN A 354 4.73 -6.67 -23.39
N LYS A 355 6.04 -6.71 -23.19
CA LYS A 355 6.77 -7.91 -22.75
C LYS A 355 7.08 -7.86 -21.26
N TYR A 356 6.99 -8.99 -20.58
CA TYR A 356 7.49 -9.14 -19.21
C TYR A 356 8.10 -10.53 -18.99
N ILE A 357 8.93 -10.63 -17.94
CA ILE A 357 9.53 -11.90 -17.53
C ILE A 357 8.69 -12.46 -16.38
N LYS A 358 8.31 -13.73 -16.50
CA LYS A 358 7.45 -14.41 -15.51
C LYS A 358 8.15 -14.66 -14.17
N GLU A 359 9.47 -14.77 -14.20
CA GLU A 359 10.29 -15.04 -13.02
C GLU A 359 10.91 -13.76 -12.48
N GLU A 360 11.14 -13.76 -11.18
CA GLU A 360 11.93 -12.75 -10.51
C GLU A 360 13.41 -13.01 -10.77
N ILE A 361 14.04 -12.11 -11.53
CA ILE A 361 15.43 -12.27 -11.96
C ILE A 361 16.36 -11.22 -11.34
N VAL A 362 15.84 -10.05 -10.96
CA VAL A 362 16.63 -9.01 -10.29
C VAL A 362 16.61 -9.28 -8.79
N ASP A 363 17.72 -9.80 -8.28
CA ASP A 363 17.90 -10.16 -6.88
C ASP A 363 19.40 -10.23 -6.55
N PHE A 364 19.75 -10.32 -5.27
CA PHE A 364 21.11 -10.57 -4.80
C PHE A 364 21.67 -11.89 -5.33
N SER A 365 23.00 -11.96 -5.41
CA SER A 365 23.69 -13.24 -5.57
C SER A 365 23.54 -14.12 -4.34
N GLN A 366 23.92 -15.40 -4.44
CA GLN A 366 23.92 -16.29 -3.28
C GLN A 366 24.78 -15.73 -2.13
N THR A 367 25.94 -15.16 -2.45
CA THR A 367 26.83 -14.56 -1.45
C THR A 367 26.28 -13.22 -0.97
N GLY A 368 25.76 -12.38 -1.88
CA GLY A 368 25.16 -11.08 -1.56
C GLY A 368 23.98 -11.20 -0.61
N SER A 369 23.11 -12.19 -0.84
CA SER A 369 21.99 -12.52 0.04
C SER A 369 22.46 -12.89 1.45
N LYS A 370 23.55 -13.66 1.59
CA LYS A 370 24.14 -13.97 2.91
C LYS A 370 24.71 -12.74 3.61
N VAL A 371 25.35 -11.83 2.87
CA VAL A 371 25.82 -10.55 3.43
C VAL A 371 24.63 -9.71 3.90
N ASN A 372 23.56 -9.64 3.11
CA ASN A 372 22.32 -8.92 3.41
C ASN A 372 21.66 -9.46 4.69
N GLU A 373 21.39 -10.77 4.75
CA GLU A 373 20.83 -11.46 5.91
C GLU A 373 21.61 -11.17 7.21
N LYS A 374 22.94 -11.22 7.15
CA LYS A 374 23.79 -10.98 8.34
C LYS A 374 23.83 -9.51 8.77
N ILE A 375 23.70 -8.57 7.83
CA ILE A 375 23.55 -7.15 8.16
C ILE A 375 22.18 -6.91 8.80
N ASP A 376 21.12 -7.51 8.27
CA ASP A 376 19.76 -7.41 8.83
C ASP A 376 19.70 -7.99 10.25
N GLU A 377 20.26 -9.19 10.48
CA GLU A 377 20.35 -9.80 11.82
C GLU A 377 21.02 -8.85 12.83
N TYR A 378 22.05 -8.11 12.42
CA TYR A 378 22.74 -7.13 13.26
C TYR A 378 21.87 -5.88 13.52
N ILE A 379 21.20 -5.36 12.50
CA ILE A 379 20.31 -4.20 12.61
C ILE A 379 19.10 -4.49 13.51
N GLU A 380 18.44 -5.63 13.33
CA GLU A 380 17.25 -6.01 14.08
C GLU A 380 17.53 -6.09 15.59
N GLN A 381 18.66 -6.69 15.97
CA GLN A 381 19.08 -6.83 17.37
C GLN A 381 19.42 -5.48 18.02
N GLY A 382 19.86 -4.50 17.24
CA GLY A 382 20.32 -3.19 17.72
C GLY A 382 19.25 -2.09 17.72
N ILE A 383 18.43 -1.99 16.67
CA ILE A 383 17.69 -0.76 16.36
C ILE A 383 16.18 -0.94 16.53
N ILE A 384 15.60 -1.97 15.91
CA ILE A 384 14.15 -2.14 15.82
C ILE A 384 13.53 -2.37 17.21
N PHE A 385 14.20 -3.16 18.05
CA PHE A 385 13.77 -3.40 19.44
C PHE A 385 14.27 -2.33 20.44
N SER A 386 14.78 -1.20 19.95
CA SER A 386 15.25 -0.14 20.83
C SER A 386 14.09 0.54 21.56
N PHE A 387 14.38 1.03 22.78
CA PHE A 387 13.42 1.78 23.60
C PHE A 387 12.80 2.98 22.85
N ASN A 388 13.57 3.63 21.97
CA ASN A 388 13.14 4.81 21.25
C ASN A 388 12.13 4.48 20.14
N VAL A 389 12.45 3.46 19.33
CA VAL A 389 11.57 2.99 18.24
C VAL A 389 10.26 2.45 18.83
N SER A 390 10.35 1.54 19.82
CA SER A 390 9.14 0.97 20.46
C SER A 390 8.24 2.04 21.09
N ARG A 391 8.83 3.09 21.70
CA ARG A 391 8.05 4.20 22.26
C ARG A 391 7.43 5.08 21.17
N PHE A 392 8.13 5.29 20.06
CA PHE A 392 7.59 6.03 18.92
C PHE A 392 6.39 5.31 18.31
N ASP A 393 6.53 4.01 18.05
CA ASP A 393 5.47 3.18 17.46
C ASP A 393 4.24 3.11 18.37
N GLY A 394 4.44 2.83 19.67
CA GLY A 394 3.36 2.79 20.64
C GLY A 394 2.61 4.12 20.74
N LYS A 395 3.33 5.25 20.67
CA LYS A 395 2.71 6.58 20.64
C LYS A 395 1.97 6.83 19.32
N GLY A 396 2.54 6.45 18.19
CA GLY A 396 1.94 6.61 16.86
C GLY A 396 0.62 5.86 16.76
N LYS A 397 0.60 4.57 17.13
CA LYS A 397 -0.62 3.74 17.19
C LYS A 397 -1.70 4.39 18.04
N TYR A 398 -1.34 4.81 19.25
CA TYR A 398 -2.29 5.44 20.17
C TYR A 398 -2.90 6.71 19.57
N ILE A 399 -2.07 7.61 19.04
CA ILE A 399 -2.52 8.87 18.44
C ILE A 399 -3.48 8.61 17.28
N LEU A 400 -3.10 7.77 16.32
CA LEU A 400 -3.95 7.52 15.15
C LEU A 400 -5.26 6.83 15.53
N ARG A 401 -5.23 5.89 16.47
CA ARG A 401 -6.43 5.25 17.00
C ARG A 401 -7.38 6.27 17.63
N GLN A 402 -6.86 7.21 18.43
CA GLN A 402 -7.68 8.26 19.05
C GLN A 402 -8.24 9.25 18.02
N LEU A 403 -7.46 9.62 17.00
CA LEU A 403 -7.96 10.46 15.89
C LEU A 403 -9.07 9.75 15.12
N PHE A 404 -8.88 8.49 14.76
CA PHE A 404 -9.88 7.70 14.07
C PHE A 404 -11.16 7.62 14.89
N LYS A 405 -11.04 7.31 16.18
CA LYS A 405 -12.16 7.28 17.12
C LYS A 405 -12.88 8.61 17.22
N ALA A 406 -12.16 9.74 17.31
CA ALA A 406 -12.78 11.07 17.34
C ALA A 406 -13.63 11.31 16.09
N TYR A 407 -13.04 11.13 14.91
CA TYR A 407 -13.72 11.36 13.64
C TYR A 407 -14.87 10.36 13.38
N TYR A 408 -14.74 9.13 13.87
CA TYR A 408 -15.81 8.15 13.86
C TYR A 408 -16.93 8.50 14.85
N GLU A 409 -16.63 9.10 16.01
CA GLU A 409 -17.66 9.54 16.95
C GLU A 409 -18.34 10.84 16.51
N ASN A 410 -17.61 11.75 15.88
CA ASN A 410 -18.14 12.98 15.34
C ASN A 410 -17.31 13.46 14.14
N PRO A 411 -17.75 13.21 12.89
CA PRO A 411 -16.95 13.56 11.73
C PRO A 411 -16.88 15.05 11.47
N ARG A 412 -17.70 15.87 12.15
CA ARG A 412 -17.57 17.33 12.13
C ARG A 412 -16.24 17.82 12.71
N GLN A 413 -15.49 16.94 13.38
CA GLN A 413 -14.13 17.20 13.82
C GLN A 413 -13.10 17.09 12.67
N MET A 414 -13.44 16.49 11.53
CA MET A 414 -12.61 16.53 10.33
C MET A 414 -12.77 17.87 9.59
N PRO A 415 -11.79 18.28 8.77
CA PRO A 415 -11.90 19.45 7.92
C PRO A 415 -13.11 19.39 6.98
N GLU A 416 -13.67 20.56 6.66
CA GLU A 416 -14.85 20.71 5.78
C GLU A 416 -14.69 19.97 4.44
N LYS A 417 -13.49 19.98 3.86
CA LYS A 417 -13.20 19.28 2.60
C LYS A 417 -13.46 17.77 2.68
N GLU A 418 -13.17 17.13 3.82
CA GLU A 418 -13.36 15.70 4.01
C GLU A 418 -14.83 15.36 4.22
N LEU A 419 -15.57 16.23 4.89
CA LEU A 419 -17.02 16.12 5.00
C LEU A 419 -17.72 16.21 3.64
N ILE A 420 -17.24 17.09 2.75
CA ILE A 420 -17.75 17.19 1.38
C ILE A 420 -17.44 15.90 0.60
N ILE A 421 -16.24 15.33 0.76
CA ILE A 421 -15.87 14.05 0.15
C ILE A 421 -16.79 12.92 0.65
N LEU A 422 -17.00 12.83 1.96
CA LEU A 422 -17.92 11.86 2.57
C LEU A 422 -19.33 11.96 1.98
N ILE A 423 -19.89 13.18 1.87
CA ILE A 423 -21.23 13.39 1.31
C ILE A 423 -21.29 12.98 -0.16
N LYS A 424 -20.25 13.25 -0.95
CA LYS A 424 -20.17 12.81 -2.34
C LYS A 424 -20.21 11.29 -2.46
N ARG A 425 -19.36 10.61 -1.69
CA ARG A 425 -19.29 9.14 -1.61
C ARG A 425 -20.64 8.54 -1.23
N ILE A 426 -21.26 9.05 -0.17
CA ILE A 426 -22.60 8.65 0.27
C ILE A 426 -23.64 8.79 -0.86
N LYS A 427 -23.67 9.91 -1.57
CA LYS A 427 -24.62 10.13 -2.68
C LYS A 427 -24.39 9.15 -3.83
N GLU A 428 -23.14 8.87 -4.16
CA GLU A 428 -22.78 7.89 -5.17
C GLU A 428 -23.23 6.48 -4.76
N THR A 429 -23.02 6.09 -3.50
CA THR A 429 -23.49 4.83 -2.94
C THR A 429 -25.02 4.72 -2.96
N ILE A 430 -25.75 5.77 -2.57
CA ILE A 430 -27.23 5.78 -2.63
C ILE A 430 -27.74 5.65 -4.07
N LYS A 431 -27.05 6.27 -5.04
CA LYS A 431 -27.38 6.10 -6.47
C LYS A 431 -27.14 4.66 -6.94
N LYS A 432 -26.05 4.04 -6.48
CA LYS A 432 -25.70 2.65 -6.78
C LYS A 432 -26.70 1.66 -6.18
N TYR A 433 -27.23 1.95 -4.99
CA TYR A 433 -28.19 1.11 -4.27
C TYR A 433 -29.54 1.83 -4.06
N PRO A 434 -30.38 1.93 -5.11
CA PRO A 434 -31.68 2.60 -5.01
C PRO A 434 -32.63 1.95 -3.99
N GLN A 435 -32.37 0.72 -3.56
CA GLN A 435 -33.08 0.00 -2.50
C GLN A 435 -33.01 0.73 -1.16
N LEU A 436 -31.92 1.47 -0.88
CA LEU A 436 -31.78 2.29 0.34
C LEU A 436 -32.89 3.33 0.48
N ARG A 437 -33.46 3.78 -0.65
CA ARG A 437 -34.55 4.77 -0.70
C ARG A 437 -35.92 4.15 -0.99
N LYS A 438 -36.01 2.81 -1.13
CA LYS A 438 -37.26 2.11 -1.48
C LYS A 438 -37.73 1.24 -0.31
N LYS A 439 -38.97 1.49 0.13
CA LYS A 439 -39.89 0.57 0.81
C LYS A 439 -39.29 -0.38 1.86
N TYR A 440 -38.79 0.21 2.95
CA TYR A 440 -38.83 -0.37 4.29
C TYR A 440 -39.19 0.80 5.22
N ASP A 441 -40.49 0.93 5.50
CA ASP A 441 -41.08 2.10 6.15
C ASP A 441 -40.61 2.18 7.62
N ASP A 442 -39.80 3.21 7.89
CA ASP A 442 -39.39 3.85 9.17
C ASP A 442 -37.99 4.49 9.05
N ILE A 443 -37.16 4.03 8.09
CA ILE A 443 -35.77 4.51 7.87
C ILE A 443 -35.59 5.13 6.47
N ALA A 444 -36.49 4.86 5.52
CA ALA A 444 -36.44 5.46 4.17
C ALA A 444 -36.39 7.00 4.19
N TYR A 445 -37.08 7.64 5.14
CA TYR A 445 -37.00 9.09 5.37
C TYR A 445 -35.58 9.53 5.75
N ASP A 446 -34.90 8.79 6.62
CA ASP A 446 -33.54 9.09 7.07
C ASP A 446 -32.54 8.99 5.87
N PHE A 447 -32.76 8.06 4.93
CA PHE A 447 -31.99 7.95 3.68
C PHE A 447 -32.30 9.03 2.64
N ASP A 448 -33.57 9.48 2.54
CA ASP A 448 -33.93 10.63 1.71
C ASP A 448 -33.33 11.93 2.27
N GLU A 449 -33.30 12.10 3.59
CA GLU A 449 -32.65 13.22 4.24
C GLU A 449 -31.14 13.20 3.97
N LEU A 450 -30.49 12.04 4.13
CA LEU A 450 -29.08 11.79 3.77
C LEU A 450 -28.78 12.20 2.32
N PHE A 451 -29.62 11.80 1.37
CA PHE A 451 -29.48 12.15 -0.05
C PHE A 451 -29.66 13.67 -0.31
N SER A 452 -30.50 14.33 0.50
CA SER A 452 -30.80 15.76 0.36
C SER A 452 -29.70 16.70 0.88
N ILE A 453 -28.72 16.20 1.62
CA ILE A 453 -27.62 17.02 2.16
C ILE A 453 -26.84 17.64 1.00
N ASN A 454 -26.79 18.97 0.95
CA ASN A 454 -26.05 19.69 -0.07
C ASN A 454 -24.58 19.86 0.33
N GLU A 455 -23.68 19.83 -0.65
CA GLU A 455 -22.24 20.03 -0.47
C GLU A 455 -21.91 21.41 0.12
N TYR A 456 -22.81 22.38 -0.05
CA TYR A 456 -22.68 23.75 0.49
C TYR A 456 -23.23 23.93 1.91
N ASN A 457 -23.74 22.87 2.57
CA ASN A 457 -24.29 22.95 3.93
C ASN A 457 -23.93 21.72 4.79
N VAL A 458 -22.62 21.45 4.84
CA VAL A 458 -21.98 20.30 5.50
C VAL A 458 -22.20 20.25 7.01
N TYR A 459 -22.39 21.41 7.64
CA TYR A 459 -22.62 21.54 9.09
C TYR A 459 -24.09 21.55 9.50
N SER A 460 -25.02 21.24 8.59
CA SER A 460 -26.45 21.24 8.91
C SER A 460 -26.79 20.25 10.05
N THR A 461 -27.83 20.57 10.81
CA THR A 461 -28.38 19.68 11.85
C THR A 461 -28.89 18.35 11.30
N LYS A 462 -29.14 18.30 9.98
CA LYS A 462 -29.52 17.10 9.21
C LYS A 462 -28.44 16.00 9.18
N LEU A 463 -27.22 16.28 9.61
CA LEU A 463 -26.16 15.26 9.66
C LEU A 463 -26.37 14.24 10.81
N ASN A 464 -27.16 14.56 11.86
CA ASN A 464 -27.30 13.64 12.99
C ASN A 464 -27.98 12.30 12.63
N PRO A 465 -29.10 12.28 11.87
CA PRO A 465 -29.66 11.04 11.32
C PRO A 465 -28.66 10.24 10.46
N VAL A 466 -27.84 10.94 9.67
CA VAL A 466 -26.78 10.36 8.85
C VAL A 466 -25.77 9.60 9.71
N LEU A 467 -25.28 10.21 10.78
CA LEU A 467 -24.30 9.57 11.66
C LEU A 467 -24.84 8.29 12.32
N ASN A 468 -26.13 8.25 12.63
CA ASN A 468 -26.71 7.04 13.22
C ASN A 468 -26.81 5.90 12.21
N ILE A 469 -27.14 6.20 10.94
CA ILE A 469 -27.12 5.20 9.85
C ILE A 469 -25.69 4.72 9.63
N LEU A 470 -24.74 5.65 9.45
CA LEU A 470 -23.35 5.32 9.16
C LEU A 470 -22.66 4.53 10.28
N LYS A 471 -23.21 4.52 11.51
CA LYS A 471 -22.68 3.78 12.66
C LYS A 471 -23.54 2.59 13.09
N PHE A 472 -24.55 2.24 12.28
CA PHE A 472 -25.52 1.19 12.60
C PHE A 472 -26.33 1.39 13.90
N LYS A 473 -26.39 2.61 14.44
CA LYS A 473 -27.10 2.94 15.70
C LYS A 473 -28.63 2.91 15.59
N ASN A 474 -29.18 2.92 14.37
CA ASN A 474 -30.63 2.85 14.14
C ASN A 474 -31.17 1.41 13.97
N ARG A 475 -30.43 0.37 14.41
CA ARG A 475 -30.84 -1.03 14.22
C ARG A 475 -32.14 -1.43 14.92
N GLU A 476 -32.49 -0.80 16.05
CA GLU A 476 -33.79 -1.03 16.69
C GLU A 476 -34.97 -0.63 15.79
N LYS A 477 -34.80 0.38 14.92
CA LYS A 477 -35.80 0.69 13.90
C LYS A 477 -35.94 -0.45 12.90
N LEU A 478 -34.84 -1.10 12.48
CA LEU A 478 -34.97 -2.32 11.66
C LEU A 478 -35.69 -3.40 12.43
N ARG A 479 -35.37 -3.63 13.70
CA ARG A 479 -36.07 -4.63 14.53
C ARG A 479 -37.59 -4.38 14.54
N HIS A 480 -38.02 -3.12 14.60
CA HIS A 480 -39.43 -2.73 14.49
C HIS A 480 -40.00 -2.95 13.08
N THR A 481 -39.28 -2.57 12.02
CA THR A 481 -39.66 -2.83 10.62
C THR A 481 -39.74 -4.33 10.29
N LEU A 482 -38.90 -5.12 10.98
CA LEU A 482 -38.80 -6.57 10.86
C LEU A 482 -39.99 -7.25 11.55
N ASN A 483 -40.39 -6.84 12.76
CA ASN A 483 -41.42 -7.52 13.54
C ASN A 483 -42.91 -7.34 13.11
N SER A 484 -43.22 -6.56 12.07
CA SER A 484 -44.60 -6.13 11.78
C SER A 484 -45.39 -6.96 10.73
N ASN A 485 -45.02 -8.23 10.44
CA ASN A 485 -45.72 -9.06 9.43
C ASN A 485 -45.92 -10.53 9.89
N GLU A 486 -47.09 -11.12 9.63
CA GLU A 486 -47.42 -12.52 9.96
C GLU A 486 -46.57 -13.56 9.19
N ASN A 487 -45.99 -13.21 8.04
CA ASN A 487 -45.06 -14.04 7.25
C ASN A 487 -43.57 -13.80 7.56
N PHE A 488 -43.25 -12.96 8.55
CA PHE A 488 -41.89 -12.49 8.81
C PHE A 488 -40.93 -13.59 9.27
N SER A 489 -41.41 -14.53 10.09
CA SER A 489 -40.57 -15.65 10.54
C SER A 489 -40.10 -16.51 9.38
N GLU A 490 -40.91 -16.68 8.34
CA GLU A 490 -40.56 -17.45 7.15
C GLU A 490 -39.58 -16.67 6.24
N PHE A 491 -39.79 -15.35 6.08
CA PHE A 491 -38.84 -14.48 5.40
C PHE A 491 -37.45 -14.50 6.07
N LEU A 492 -37.37 -14.32 7.39
CA LEU A 492 -36.10 -14.36 8.11
C LEU A 492 -35.43 -15.72 7.99
N LYS A 493 -36.17 -16.81 8.15
CA LYS A 493 -35.63 -18.17 7.96
C LYS A 493 -35.01 -18.33 6.58
N ASN A 494 -35.73 -17.89 5.53
CA ASN A 494 -35.19 -17.96 4.18
C ASN A 494 -33.95 -17.08 3.98
N ILE A 495 -33.88 -15.88 4.59
CA ILE A 495 -32.68 -15.04 4.54
C ILE A 495 -31.53 -15.72 5.29
N MET A 496 -31.80 -16.26 6.48
CA MET A 496 -30.83 -17.00 7.28
C MET A 496 -30.27 -18.21 6.51
N ASP A 497 -31.13 -18.95 5.81
CA ASP A 497 -30.72 -20.04 4.92
C ASP A 497 -29.85 -19.54 3.76
N ILE A 498 -30.20 -18.40 3.15
CA ILE A 498 -29.42 -17.79 2.06
C ILE A 498 -28.02 -17.38 2.54
N ILE A 499 -27.91 -16.80 3.74
CA ILE A 499 -26.63 -16.37 4.32
C ILE A 499 -25.87 -17.50 5.02
N GLY A 500 -26.47 -18.70 5.11
CA GLY A 500 -25.84 -19.88 5.71
C GLY A 500 -25.86 -19.92 7.24
N LEU A 501 -26.78 -19.19 7.89
CA LEU A 501 -26.88 -19.11 9.34
C LEU A 501 -27.93 -20.08 9.90
N ASN A 502 -27.50 -21.17 10.56
CA ASN A 502 -28.39 -22.13 11.20
C ASN A 502 -28.54 -21.87 12.71
N ILE A 503 -29.65 -21.27 13.13
CA ILE A 503 -29.92 -20.89 14.53
C ILE A 503 -30.82 -21.95 15.24
N GLU A 504 -31.30 -22.99 14.53
CA GLU A 504 -32.22 -23.98 15.12
C GLU A 504 -31.60 -24.78 16.29
N GLU A 505 -30.28 -24.93 16.32
CA GLU A 505 -29.57 -25.55 17.45
C GLU A 505 -29.38 -24.61 18.65
N LYS A 506 -29.32 -23.29 18.43
CA LYS A 506 -29.01 -22.28 19.46
C LYS A 506 -30.25 -21.78 20.22
N ILE A 507 -31.43 -21.78 19.58
CA ILE A 507 -32.72 -21.44 20.21
C ILE A 507 -33.09 -22.42 21.35
N LYS A 508 -32.49 -23.62 21.37
CA LYS A 508 -32.69 -24.61 22.44
C LYS A 508 -31.97 -24.26 23.76
N HIS A 509 -31.12 -23.24 23.79
CA HIS A 509 -30.17 -22.98 24.89
C HIS A 509 -30.30 -21.62 25.60
N ASP A 510 -31.49 -20.99 25.63
CA ASP A 510 -31.74 -19.74 26.40
C ASP A 510 -30.74 -18.59 26.09
N PHE A 511 -30.34 -18.42 24.83
CA PHE A 511 -29.64 -17.22 24.38
C PHE A 511 -30.55 -16.00 24.47
N GLU A 512 -30.03 -14.85 24.94
CA GLU A 512 -30.77 -13.59 24.90
C GLU A 512 -31.07 -13.21 23.44
N ILE A 513 -32.32 -12.83 23.14
CA ILE A 513 -32.79 -12.46 21.78
C ILE A 513 -31.85 -11.44 21.10
N ASN A 514 -31.15 -10.62 21.88
CA ASN A 514 -30.22 -9.61 21.37
C ASN A 514 -28.93 -10.22 20.77
N GLU A 515 -28.37 -11.27 21.37
CA GLU A 515 -27.15 -11.92 20.86
C GLU A 515 -27.39 -12.60 19.51
N ILE A 516 -28.58 -13.18 19.31
CA ILE A 516 -29.01 -13.80 18.05
C ILE A 516 -29.13 -12.75 16.93
N VAL A 517 -29.54 -11.53 17.27
CA VAL A 517 -29.73 -10.43 16.31
C VAL A 517 -28.38 -9.87 15.84
N ASP A 518 -27.43 -9.70 16.76
CA ASP A 518 -26.10 -9.21 16.39
C ASP A 518 -25.37 -10.25 15.53
N GLU A 519 -25.44 -11.54 15.90
CA GLU A 519 -24.91 -12.64 15.07
C GLU A 519 -25.55 -12.67 13.67
N PHE A 520 -26.86 -12.43 13.57
CA PHE A 520 -27.55 -12.32 12.28
C PHE A 520 -26.99 -11.19 11.41
N TYR A 521 -26.81 -10.00 11.97
CA TYR A 521 -26.30 -8.85 11.22
C TYR A 521 -24.85 -9.02 10.80
N GLU A 522 -24.00 -9.60 11.65
CA GLU A 522 -22.62 -9.92 11.29
C GLU A 522 -22.56 -10.88 10.10
N HIS A 523 -23.33 -11.98 10.13
CA HIS A 523 -23.40 -12.91 9.02
C HIS A 523 -23.98 -12.27 7.76
N LEU A 524 -25.04 -11.46 7.90
CA LEU A 524 -25.66 -10.74 6.79
C LEU A 524 -24.69 -9.77 6.12
N PHE A 525 -23.99 -8.95 6.91
CA PHE A 525 -23.06 -7.97 6.37
C PHE A 525 -21.82 -8.63 5.77
N ASN A 526 -21.29 -9.69 6.38
CA ASN A 526 -20.21 -10.47 5.79
C ASN A 526 -20.63 -11.12 4.47
N TYR A 527 -21.82 -11.75 4.42
CA TYR A 527 -22.38 -12.30 3.17
C TYR A 527 -22.54 -11.22 2.09
N CYS A 528 -23.09 -10.05 2.44
CA CYS A 528 -23.26 -8.95 1.51
C CYS A 528 -21.93 -8.31 1.07
N ASN A 529 -20.89 -8.38 1.91
CA ASN A 529 -19.56 -7.85 1.59
C ASN A 529 -18.85 -8.74 0.55
N THR A 530 -18.97 -10.06 0.67
CA THR A 530 -18.28 -11.03 -0.19
C THR A 530 -18.91 -11.23 -1.57
N ARG A 531 -20.13 -10.74 -1.79
CA ARG A 531 -20.88 -10.94 -3.05
C ARG A 531 -20.98 -9.68 -3.89
N SER A 532 -20.80 -9.84 -5.19
CA SER A 532 -21.08 -8.83 -6.21
C SER A 532 -22.59 -8.52 -6.32
N ILE A 533 -22.91 -7.41 -6.98
CA ILE A 533 -24.30 -7.02 -7.23
C ILE A 533 -24.97 -8.02 -8.18
N GLU A 534 -24.23 -8.52 -9.17
CA GLU A 534 -24.67 -9.50 -10.15
C GLU A 534 -25.07 -10.82 -9.47
N GLU A 535 -24.28 -11.28 -8.50
CA GLU A 535 -24.59 -12.48 -7.74
C GLU A 535 -25.85 -12.31 -6.88
N ILE A 536 -25.99 -11.20 -6.16
CA ILE A 536 -27.22 -10.94 -5.40
C ILE A 536 -28.43 -10.81 -6.34
N ASN A 537 -28.24 -10.24 -7.53
CA ASN A 537 -29.30 -10.09 -8.51
C ASN A 537 -29.80 -11.42 -9.10
N SER A 538 -28.98 -12.47 -9.04
CA SER A 538 -29.34 -13.83 -9.49
C SER A 538 -30.36 -14.54 -8.59
N ILE A 539 -30.57 -14.04 -7.36
CA ILE A 539 -31.55 -14.59 -6.42
C ILE A 539 -32.96 -14.42 -6.97
N SER A 540 -33.68 -15.54 -7.07
CA SER A 540 -34.98 -15.60 -7.77
C SER A 540 -36.09 -14.83 -7.05
N ASN A 541 -36.10 -14.82 -5.72
CA ASN A 541 -37.10 -14.09 -4.95
C ASN A 541 -36.77 -12.59 -4.91
N MET A 542 -37.68 -11.78 -5.46
CA MET A 542 -37.50 -10.33 -5.56
C MET A 542 -37.38 -9.63 -4.20
N GLU A 543 -38.12 -10.08 -3.20
CA GLU A 543 -38.12 -9.49 -1.86
C GLU A 543 -36.80 -9.78 -1.14
N HIS A 544 -36.31 -11.02 -1.21
CA HIS A 544 -35.01 -11.40 -0.63
C HIS A 544 -33.87 -10.64 -1.30
N ARG A 545 -33.88 -10.56 -2.64
CA ARG A 545 -32.90 -9.79 -3.41
C ARG A 545 -32.88 -8.32 -2.99
N ASN A 546 -34.05 -7.68 -2.89
CA ASN A 546 -34.12 -6.27 -2.51
C ASN A 546 -33.60 -6.03 -1.09
N PHE A 547 -33.88 -6.94 -0.16
CA PHE A 547 -33.34 -6.88 1.20
C PHE A 547 -31.82 -7.01 1.23
N LEU A 548 -31.25 -7.98 0.50
CA LEU A 548 -29.80 -8.17 0.45
C LEU A 548 -29.09 -6.98 -0.24
N LEU A 549 -29.68 -6.39 -1.27
CA LEU A 549 -29.16 -5.17 -1.90
C LEU A 549 -29.28 -3.94 -0.97
N PHE A 550 -30.33 -3.85 -0.17
CA PHE A 550 -30.45 -2.84 0.89
C PHE A 550 -29.33 -3.01 1.93
N SER A 551 -29.13 -4.23 2.44
CA SER A 551 -28.10 -4.55 3.43
C SER A 551 -26.69 -4.33 2.88
N LYS A 552 -26.42 -4.71 1.64
CA LYS A 552 -25.16 -4.39 0.95
C LYS A 552 -24.96 -2.89 0.82
N GLY A 553 -25.98 -2.14 0.38
CA GLY A 553 -25.89 -0.69 0.27
C GLY A 553 -25.62 0.00 1.62
N TRP A 554 -26.18 -0.53 2.71
CA TRP A 554 -25.93 0.01 4.04
C TRP A 554 -24.52 -0.30 4.52
N ASN A 555 -24.03 -1.52 4.27
CA ASN A 555 -22.65 -1.90 4.55
C ASN A 555 -21.66 -1.00 3.78
N GLU A 556 -21.93 -0.73 2.50
CA GLU A 556 -21.12 0.19 1.68
C GLU A 556 -21.17 1.62 2.20
N LEU A 557 -22.30 2.11 2.73
CA LEU A 557 -22.34 3.43 3.37
C LEU A 557 -21.44 3.50 4.61
N HIS A 558 -21.41 2.45 5.43
CA HIS A 558 -20.49 2.37 6.57
C HIS A 558 -19.03 2.35 6.10
N TYR A 559 -18.73 1.54 5.07
CA TYR A 559 -17.41 1.53 4.44
C TYR A 559 -16.99 2.95 3.98
N GLU A 560 -17.84 3.66 3.24
CA GLU A 560 -17.52 5.03 2.79
C GLU A 560 -17.22 5.97 3.97
N TYR A 561 -17.89 5.76 5.10
CA TYR A 561 -17.66 6.55 6.30
C TYR A 561 -16.28 6.30 6.90
N ILE A 562 -15.96 5.05 7.23
CA ILE A 562 -14.67 4.69 7.84
C ILE A 562 -13.51 4.87 6.86
N SER A 563 -13.72 4.62 5.55
CA SER A 563 -12.72 4.76 4.50
C SER A 563 -12.36 6.24 4.29
N THR A 564 -13.32 7.16 4.44
CA THR A 564 -13.02 8.61 4.41
C THR A 564 -12.14 9.04 5.58
N ILE A 565 -12.41 8.50 6.79
CA ILE A 565 -11.58 8.76 7.97
C ILE A 565 -10.17 8.18 7.77
N CYS A 566 -10.10 6.94 7.29
CA CYS A 566 -8.85 6.23 6.99
C CYS A 566 -8.01 7.01 5.96
N ASP A 567 -8.62 7.44 4.86
CA ASP A 567 -7.97 8.23 3.81
C ASP A 567 -7.39 9.52 4.38
N TYR A 568 -8.20 10.28 5.12
CA TYR A 568 -7.78 11.55 5.71
C TYR A 568 -6.59 11.36 6.68
N ILE A 569 -6.65 10.36 7.55
CA ILE A 569 -5.57 10.05 8.50
C ILE A 569 -4.30 9.61 7.76
N SER A 570 -4.42 8.73 6.76
CA SER A 570 -3.26 8.23 5.99
C SER A 570 -2.52 9.34 5.24
N GLU A 571 -3.24 10.39 4.83
CA GLU A 571 -2.68 11.57 4.17
C GLU A 571 -2.02 12.57 5.12
N MET A 572 -2.17 12.43 6.45
CA MET A 572 -1.53 13.35 7.39
C MET A 572 -0.01 13.21 7.38
N THR A 573 0.68 14.22 7.92
CA THR A 573 2.09 14.14 8.29
C THR A 573 2.18 13.82 9.80
N ASP A 574 3.32 13.34 10.27
CA ASP A 574 3.46 12.97 11.69
C ASP A 574 3.19 14.15 12.62
N ASN A 575 3.77 15.31 12.28
CA ASN A 575 3.59 16.53 13.05
C ASN A 575 2.15 17.03 13.02
N TYR A 576 1.47 16.90 11.88
CA TYR A 576 0.07 17.29 11.76
C TYR A 576 -0.84 16.37 12.57
N ALA A 577 -0.64 15.05 12.49
CA ALA A 577 -1.39 14.08 13.30
C ALA A 577 -1.20 14.31 14.82
N ILE A 578 0.04 14.59 15.26
CA ILE A 578 0.29 14.95 16.66
C ILE A 578 -0.46 16.23 17.03
N LYS A 579 -0.42 17.26 16.17
CA LYS A 579 -1.07 18.54 16.42
C LYS A 579 -2.59 18.37 16.56
N GLU A 580 -3.23 17.70 15.60
CA GLU A 580 -4.68 17.42 15.62
C GLU A 580 -5.09 16.66 16.88
N TYR A 581 -4.28 15.68 17.30
CA TYR A 581 -4.53 14.94 18.54
C TYR A 581 -4.49 15.86 19.78
N HIS A 582 -3.53 16.79 19.85
CA HIS A 582 -3.44 17.76 20.93
C HIS A 582 -4.66 18.70 20.96
N GLU A 583 -5.06 19.22 19.80
CA GLU A 583 -6.23 20.11 19.67
C GLU A 583 -7.56 19.42 20.03
N LEU A 584 -7.68 18.10 19.82
CA LEU A 584 -8.90 17.35 20.11
C LEU A 584 -9.01 16.82 21.53
N TYR A 585 -7.89 16.51 22.19
CA TYR A 585 -7.89 15.74 23.44
C TYR A 585 -7.14 16.40 24.60
N ILE A 586 -6.34 17.44 24.36
CA ILE A 586 -5.46 18.03 25.39
C ILE A 586 -5.77 19.51 25.62
N GLU A 587 -5.94 20.28 24.56
CA GLU A 587 -6.38 21.69 24.61
C GLU A 587 -7.89 21.79 24.86
#